data_AF-A0A7X7PDN4-F1
#
_entry.id   AF-A0A7X7PDN4-F1
#
_cell.length_a   1.000
_cell.length_b   1.000
_cell.length_c   1.000
_cell.angle_alpha   90.00
_cell.angle_beta   90.00
_cell.angle_gamma   90.00
#
_symmetry.space_group_name_H-M   'P 1'
#
loop_
_entity.id
_entity.type
_entity.pdbx_description
1 polymer ?
#
loop_
_entity_poly.entity_id
_entity_poly.type
_entity_poly.pdbx_seq_one_letter_code
_entity_poly.pdbx_strand_id
1 'polypeptide(L)'
;MEKAGFRVTLRNFEGPFDLLLTLINQRQLDVTEVALHQVTDEFIAYTPSLGAEMELDQTTEFLVVAATLLDLKAARLLPSGEVEDAEDLALLEARDLLFARLLQYRAYKQVAQLFGELEAAALRRYPRSVALEDQFTKLLPEVLLGVDPARFADIAAGALAPRPTPTVGL
;
A
#
# COMPACT_ATOMS: atom_id res chain seq x y z
N MET A 1 -33.56 -5.82 26.08
CA MET A 1 -32.46 -4.95 25.62
C MET A 1 -31.27 -5.84 25.41
N GLU A 2 -31.07 -6.28 24.17
CA GLU A 2 -30.14 -7.35 23.82
C GLU A 2 -28.79 -6.77 23.35
N LYS A 3 -27.73 -7.54 23.61
CA LYS A 3 -26.34 -7.14 23.85
C LYS A 3 -25.73 -6.21 22.80
N ALA A 4 -24.95 -5.24 23.31
CA ALA A 4 -24.07 -4.36 22.55
C ALA A 4 -23.26 -5.14 21.51
N GLY A 5 -23.54 -4.86 20.23
CA GLY A 5 -22.75 -5.33 19.11
C GLY A 5 -21.30 -4.87 19.27
N PHE A 6 -20.40 -5.81 19.07
CA PHE A 6 -18.95 -5.63 19.08
C PHE A 6 -18.57 -4.46 18.16
N ARG A 7 -18.35 -3.27 18.74
CA ARG A 7 -17.91 -2.08 17.98
C ARG A 7 -16.39 -2.10 17.96
N VAL A 8 -15.82 -2.69 16.92
CA VAL A 8 -14.40 -2.53 16.62
C VAL A 8 -14.23 -1.14 16.03
N THR A 9 -13.69 -0.22 16.82
CA THR A 9 -13.06 0.98 16.28
C THR A 9 -11.78 0.53 15.58
N LEU A 10 -11.86 0.32 14.27
CA LEU A 10 -10.68 0.03 13.47
C LEU A 10 -9.95 1.34 13.20
N ARG A 11 -8.64 1.28 13.45
CA ARG A 11 -7.65 2.34 13.21
C ARG A 11 -7.73 2.81 11.75
N ASN A 12 -7.27 4.04 11.49
CA ASN A 12 -7.08 4.62 10.16
C ASN A 12 -6.56 3.55 9.18
N PHE A 13 -7.40 3.14 8.25
CA PHE A 13 -6.99 2.25 7.16
C PHE A 13 -6.23 3.07 6.12
N GLU A 14 -5.25 2.45 5.47
CA GLU A 14 -4.50 3.09 4.39
C GLU A 14 -5.26 3.10 3.04
N GLY A 15 -6.49 2.59 3.01
CA GLY A 15 -7.34 2.58 1.82
C GLY A 15 -8.39 1.45 1.80
N PRO A 16 -9.19 1.34 0.73
CA PRO A 16 -10.28 0.36 0.65
C PRO A 16 -9.80 -1.08 0.59
N PHE A 17 -8.67 -1.36 -0.06
CA PHE A 17 -8.10 -2.71 -0.12
C PHE A 17 -7.61 -3.20 1.25
N ASP A 18 -7.13 -2.29 2.10
CA ASP A 18 -6.70 -2.64 3.45
C ASP A 18 -7.87 -3.05 4.34
N LEU A 19 -8.98 -2.32 4.23
CA LEU A 19 -10.23 -2.69 4.89
C LEU A 19 -10.70 -4.06 4.40
N LEU A 20 -10.73 -4.31 3.08
CA LEU A 20 -11.14 -5.60 2.53
C LEU A 20 -10.28 -6.75 3.05
N LEU A 21 -8.95 -6.62 3.01
CA LEU A 21 -8.06 -7.64 3.57
C LEU A 21 -8.31 -7.86 5.06
N THR A 22 -8.58 -6.79 5.81
CA THR A 22 -8.86 -6.88 7.24
C THR A 22 -10.15 -7.65 7.51
N LEU A 23 -11.23 -7.36 6.79
CA LEU A 23 -12.51 -8.07 6.91
C LEU A 23 -12.37 -9.55 6.53
N ILE A 24 -11.66 -9.84 5.43
CA ILE A 24 -11.40 -11.23 4.98
C ILE A 24 -10.62 -12.00 6.05
N ASN A 25 -9.57 -11.39 6.61
CA ASN A 25 -8.76 -12.01 7.66
C ASN A 25 -9.56 -12.21 8.96
N GLN A 26 -10.43 -11.27 9.35
CA GLN A 26 -11.28 -11.38 10.55
C GLN A 26 -12.23 -12.58 10.45
N ARG A 27 -12.71 -12.89 9.24
CA ARG A 27 -13.53 -14.07 8.96
C ARG A 27 -12.73 -15.36 8.81
N GLN A 28 -11.40 -15.32 8.96
CA GLN A 28 -10.49 -16.45 8.74
C GLN A 28 -10.65 -17.07 7.35
N LEU A 29 -10.96 -16.24 6.36
CA LEU A 29 -11.14 -16.67 4.97
C LEU A 29 -9.87 -16.44 4.18
N ASP A 30 -9.63 -17.30 3.21
CA ASP A 30 -8.66 -17.03 2.15
C ASP A 30 -9.20 -15.98 1.19
N VAL A 31 -8.31 -15.18 0.61
CA VAL A 31 -8.67 -14.23 -0.45
C VAL A 31 -9.18 -15.05 -1.64
N THR A 32 -10.49 -15.13 -1.77
CA THR A 32 -11.23 -15.94 -2.75
C THR A 32 -12.50 -15.19 -3.13
N GLU A 33 -13.13 -15.59 -4.24
CA GLU A 33 -14.41 -15.03 -4.68
C GLU A 33 -15.47 -15.13 -3.57
N VAL A 34 -15.58 -16.31 -2.94
CA VAL A 34 -16.51 -16.56 -1.83
C VAL A 34 -16.27 -15.59 -0.67
N ALA A 35 -15.01 -15.30 -0.35
CA ALA A 35 -14.68 -14.38 0.73
C ALA A 35 -15.11 -12.94 0.42
N LEU A 36 -14.88 -12.45 -0.81
CA LEU A 36 -15.31 -11.11 -1.21
C LEU A 36 -16.81 -10.92 -0.98
N HIS A 37 -17.63 -11.87 -1.43
CA HIS A 37 -19.08 -11.79 -1.29
C HIS A 37 -19.55 -11.79 0.17
N GLN A 38 -18.88 -12.56 1.04
CA GLN A 38 -19.20 -12.59 2.46
C GLN A 38 -18.86 -11.27 3.16
N VAL A 39 -17.80 -10.58 2.72
CA VAL A 39 -17.37 -9.32 3.32
C VAL A 39 -17.98 -8.07 2.65
N THR A 40 -18.63 -8.22 1.49
CA THR A 40 -19.25 -7.09 0.76
C THR A 40 -20.22 -6.29 1.63
N ASP A 41 -21.09 -6.97 2.37
CA ASP A 41 -22.07 -6.29 3.24
C ASP A 41 -21.41 -5.52 4.38
N GLU A 42 -20.35 -6.09 4.96
CA GLU A 42 -19.57 -5.44 6.01
C GLU A 42 -18.83 -4.22 5.46
N PHE A 43 -18.23 -4.34 4.28
CA PHE A 43 -17.55 -3.23 3.61
C PHE A 43 -18.52 -2.08 3.35
N ILE A 44 -19.68 -2.35 2.75
CA ILE A 44 -20.71 -1.34 2.44
C ILE A 44 -21.27 -0.73 3.73
N ALA A 45 -21.50 -1.53 4.77
CA ALA A 45 -21.96 -1.01 6.07
C ALA A 45 -20.93 -0.07 6.72
N TYR A 46 -19.64 -0.29 6.45
CA TYR A 46 -18.55 0.49 7.00
C TYR A 46 -18.28 1.79 6.20
N THR A 47 -18.53 1.81 4.89
CA THR A 47 -18.27 2.97 4.01
C THR A 47 -18.92 4.29 4.50
N PRO A 48 -20.20 4.34 4.94
CA PRO A 48 -20.80 5.57 5.44
C PRO A 48 -20.21 6.06 6.77
N SER A 49 -19.68 5.15 7.59
CA SER A 49 -19.06 5.50 8.87
C SER A 49 -17.72 6.23 8.72
N LEU A 50 -17.10 6.08 7.56
CA LEU A 50 -15.81 6.68 7.20
C LEU A 50 -15.95 8.11 6.65
N GLY A 51 -17.03 8.41 5.92
CA GLY A 51 -17.18 9.66 5.16
C GLY A 51 -17.36 10.95 5.98
N ALA A 52 -17.61 10.88 7.29
CA ALA A 52 -17.76 12.09 8.11
C ALA A 52 -16.41 12.68 8.59
N GLU A 53 -15.36 11.86 8.64
CA GLU A 53 -14.05 12.24 9.18
C GLU A 53 -12.90 12.14 8.14
N MET A 54 -13.18 11.64 6.93
CA MET A 54 -12.19 11.42 5.87
C MET A 54 -12.13 12.55 4.84
N GLU A 55 -10.95 12.73 4.24
CA GLU A 55 -10.77 13.58 3.07
C GLU A 55 -11.59 13.07 1.87
N LEU A 56 -12.01 14.00 1.01
CA LEU A 56 -12.85 13.73 -0.16
C LEU A 56 -12.20 12.73 -1.13
N ASP A 57 -10.89 12.84 -1.34
CA ASP A 57 -10.15 11.95 -2.24
C ASP A 57 -10.19 10.50 -1.77
N GLN A 58 -9.90 10.26 -0.49
CA GLN A 58 -9.96 8.92 0.10
C GLN A 58 -11.39 8.38 0.06
N THR A 59 -12.39 9.22 0.33
CA THR A 59 -13.81 8.81 0.25
C THR A 59 -14.18 8.34 -1.15
N THR A 60 -13.66 8.99 -2.19
CA THR A 60 -13.93 8.64 -3.59
C THR A 60 -13.43 7.24 -3.92
N GLU A 61 -12.24 6.86 -3.45
CA GLU A 61 -11.70 5.51 -3.67
C GLU A 61 -12.59 4.42 -3.04
N PHE A 62 -13.07 4.66 -1.82
CA PHE A 62 -13.97 3.73 -1.14
C PHE A 62 -15.31 3.59 -1.88
N LEU A 63 -15.85 4.68 -2.40
CA LEU A 63 -17.10 4.66 -3.16
C LEU A 63 -16.97 3.88 -4.47
N VAL A 64 -15.85 4.03 -5.19
CA VAL A 64 -15.60 3.26 -6.41
C VAL A 64 -15.56 1.76 -6.11
N VAL A 65 -14.83 1.35 -5.07
CA VAL A 65 -14.76 -0.06 -4.69
C VAL A 65 -16.12 -0.58 -4.17
N ALA A 66 -16.85 0.23 -3.41
CA ALA A 66 -18.18 -0.13 -2.92
C ALA A 66 -19.17 -0.36 -4.09
N ALA A 67 -19.16 0.52 -5.09
CA ALA A 67 -19.97 0.39 -6.29
C ALA A 67 -19.63 -0.90 -7.05
N THR A 68 -18.34 -1.16 -7.29
CA THR A 68 -17.90 -2.41 -7.94
C THR A 68 -18.36 -3.65 -7.17
N LEU A 69 -18.26 -3.66 -5.84
CA LEU A 69 -18.70 -4.80 -5.03
C LEU A 69 -20.23 -5.00 -5.08
N LEU A 70 -20.99 -3.90 -5.12
CA LEU A 70 -22.44 -3.94 -5.28
C LEU A 70 -22.84 -4.51 -6.63
N ASP A 71 -22.20 -4.06 -7.72
CA ASP A 71 -22.46 -4.56 -9.07
C ASP A 71 -22.19 -6.06 -9.16
N LEU A 72 -21.04 -6.51 -8.63
CA LEU A 72 -20.68 -7.92 -8.57
C LEU A 72 -21.65 -8.75 -7.73
N LYS A 73 -22.19 -8.19 -6.65
CA LYS A 73 -23.19 -8.86 -5.82
C LYS A 73 -24.54 -8.95 -6.51
N ALA A 74 -24.97 -7.88 -7.19
CA ALA A 74 -26.23 -7.84 -7.92
C ALA A 74 -26.24 -8.86 -9.07
N ALA A 75 -25.19 -8.86 -9.90
CA ALA A 75 -25.03 -9.79 -11.02
C ALA A 75 -25.14 -11.26 -10.60
N ARG A 76 -24.56 -11.61 -9.45
CA ARG A 76 -24.63 -12.98 -8.91
C ARG A 76 -26.00 -13.38 -8.36
N LEU A 77 -26.75 -12.44 -7.80
CA LEU A 77 -28.07 -12.70 -7.22
C LEU A 77 -29.18 -12.78 -8.27
N LEU A 78 -28.95 -12.20 -9.45
CA LEU A 78 -29.81 -12.36 -10.61
C LEU A 78 -29.65 -13.79 -11.15
N PRO A 79 -30.76 -14.48 -11.50
CA PRO A 79 -30.68 -15.80 -12.11
C PRO A 79 -29.92 -15.68 -13.44
N SER A 80 -28.70 -16.19 -13.42
CA SER A 80 -27.79 -16.13 -14.56
C SER A 80 -28.27 -17.11 -15.63
N GLY A 81 -28.66 -16.57 -16.79
CA GLY A 81 -28.54 -17.30 -18.05
C GLY A 81 -27.06 -17.51 -18.38
N GLU A 82 -26.77 -18.12 -19.53
CA GLU A 82 -25.38 -18.20 -20.01
C GLU A 82 -24.80 -16.79 -20.17
N VAL A 83 -23.46 -16.65 -20.21
CA VAL A 83 -22.83 -15.35 -20.52
C VAL A 83 -23.27 -14.97 -21.94
N GLU A 84 -24.27 -14.09 -22.03
CA GLU A 84 -25.00 -13.86 -23.27
C GLU A 84 -24.61 -12.51 -23.91
N ASP A 85 -24.08 -11.56 -23.14
CA ASP A 85 -23.74 -10.22 -23.62
C ASP A 85 -22.37 -9.68 -23.16
N ALA A 86 -22.04 -8.48 -23.66
CA ALA A 86 -20.78 -7.80 -23.37
C ALA A 86 -20.71 -7.22 -21.94
N GLU A 87 -21.85 -7.01 -21.30
CA GLU A 87 -21.94 -6.44 -19.96
C GLU A 87 -21.57 -7.49 -18.91
N ASP A 88 -22.06 -8.72 -19.10
CA ASP A 88 -21.65 -9.89 -18.31
C ASP A 88 -20.14 -10.14 -18.37
N LEU A 89 -19.54 -10.02 -19.57
CA LEU A 89 -18.09 -10.16 -19.73
C LEU A 89 -17.32 -9.06 -18.99
N ALA A 90 -17.75 -7.81 -19.11
CA ALA A 90 -17.12 -6.68 -18.43
C ALA A 90 -17.19 -6.82 -16.90
N LEU A 91 -18.29 -7.36 -16.36
CA LEU A 91 -18.43 -7.64 -14.93
C LEU A 91 -17.45 -8.72 -14.45
N LEU A 92 -17.26 -9.80 -15.23
CA LEU A 92 -16.26 -10.82 -14.93
C LEU A 92 -14.84 -10.26 -14.94
N GLU A 93 -14.50 -9.42 -15.92
CA GLU A 93 -13.20 -8.74 -15.97
C GLU A 93 -13.00 -7.79 -14.79
N ALA A 94 -14.03 -7.03 -14.40
CA ALA A 94 -13.98 -6.14 -13.24
C ALA A 94 -13.73 -6.91 -11.94
N ARG A 95 -14.37 -8.07 -11.78
CA ARG A 95 -14.11 -8.99 -10.66
C ARG A 95 -12.66 -9.44 -10.63
N ASP A 96 -12.15 -9.92 -11.75
CA ASP A 96 -10.80 -10.48 -11.84
C ASP A 96 -9.75 -9.40 -11.61
N LEU A 97 -9.98 -8.18 -12.10
CA LEU A 97 -9.15 -7.02 -11.84
C LEU A 97 -9.14 -6.64 -10.35
N LEU A 98 -10.32 -6.59 -9.71
CA LEU A 98 -10.43 -6.30 -8.28
C LEU A 98 -9.64 -7.33 -7.47
N PHE A 99 -9.76 -8.60 -7.84
CA PHE A 99 -9.05 -9.70 -7.19
C PHE A 99 -7.53 -9.60 -7.35
N ALA A 100 -7.07 -9.32 -8.57
CA ALA A 100 -5.65 -9.11 -8.86
C ALA A 100 -5.07 -7.95 -8.06
N ARG A 101 -5.80 -6.82 -7.96
CA ARG A 101 -5.39 -5.66 -7.16
C ARG A 101 -5.33 -5.98 -5.66
N LEU A 102 -6.30 -6.74 -5.15
CA LEU A 102 -6.31 -7.14 -3.75
C LEU A 102 -5.12 -8.05 -3.41
N LEU A 103 -4.79 -9.00 -4.28
CA LEU A 103 -3.62 -9.87 -4.12
C LEU A 103 -2.31 -9.08 -4.23
N GLN A 104 -2.22 -8.14 -5.18
CA GLN A 104 -1.08 -7.25 -5.34
C GLN A 104 -0.87 -6.38 -4.10
N TYR A 105 -1.93 -5.77 -3.57
CA TYR A 105 -1.87 -4.98 -2.34
C TYR A 105 -1.40 -5.83 -1.16
N ARG A 106 -1.93 -7.05 -1.01
CA ARG A 106 -1.46 -8.00 0.02
C ARG A 106 0.04 -8.29 -0.12
N ALA A 107 0.53 -8.54 -1.33
CA ALA A 107 1.94 -8.83 -1.58
C ALA A 107 2.81 -7.62 -1.20
N TYR A 108 2.44 -6.41 -1.60
CA TYR A 108 3.17 -5.20 -1.22
C TYR A 108 3.13 -4.93 0.27
N LYS A 109 2.00 -5.16 0.93
CA LYS A 109 1.89 -5.02 2.39
C LYS A 109 2.86 -5.96 3.13
N GLN A 110 3.00 -7.20 2.66
CA GLN A 110 3.96 -8.15 3.21
C GLN A 110 5.41 -7.72 2.97
N VAL A 111 5.73 -7.23 1.77
CA VAL A 111 7.08 -6.72 1.46
C VAL A 111 7.41 -5.48 2.28
N ALA A 112 6.46 -4.56 2.44
CA ALA A 112 6.63 -3.37 3.27
C ALA A 112 6.91 -3.74 4.73
N GLN A 113 6.21 -4.74 5.27
CA GLN A 113 6.47 -5.27 6.60
C GLN A 113 7.89 -5.87 6.72
N LEU A 114 8.32 -6.66 5.72
CA LEU A 114 9.68 -7.20 5.67
C LEU A 114 10.73 -6.08 5.63
N PHE A 115 10.50 -5.01 4.85
CA PHE A 115 11.40 -3.86 4.82
C PHE A 115 11.47 -3.16 6.17
N GLY A 116 10.35 -3.00 6.87
CA GLY A 116 10.36 -2.47 8.23
C GLY A 116 11.20 -3.31 9.20
N GLU A 117 11.14 -4.64 9.09
CA GLU A 117 11.98 -5.54 9.88
C GLU A 117 13.47 -5.41 9.54
N LEU A 118 13.81 -5.34 8.25
CA LEU A 118 15.18 -5.16 7.77
C LEU A 118 15.76 -3.81 8.19
N GLU A 119 14.99 -2.74 8.09
CA GLU A 119 15.36 -1.40 8.55
C GLU A 119 15.63 -1.39 10.05
N ALA A 120 14.71 -1.94 10.85
CA ALA A 120 14.86 -2.03 12.29
C ALA A 120 16.13 -2.81 12.71
N ALA A 121 16.49 -3.85 11.97
CA ALA A 121 17.73 -4.58 12.17
C ALA A 121 18.97 -3.79 11.74
N ALA A 122 18.88 -3.06 10.61
CA ALA A 122 19.96 -2.24 10.08
C ALA A 122 20.28 -1.03 10.98
N LEU A 123 19.27 -0.42 11.61
CA LEU A 123 19.43 0.69 12.56
C LEU A 123 20.29 0.33 13.78
N ARG A 124 20.45 -0.96 14.08
CA ARG A 124 21.32 -1.46 15.16
C ARG A 124 22.77 -1.68 14.71
N ARG A 125 23.09 -1.41 13.44
CA ARG A 125 24.45 -1.51 12.89
C ARG A 125 25.05 -0.11 12.82
N TYR A 126 26.21 0.05 13.46
CA TYR A 126 26.95 1.30 13.44
C TYR A 126 28.21 1.12 12.60
N PRO A 127 28.49 2.01 11.62
CA PRO A 127 29.74 1.97 10.90
C PRO A 127 30.88 2.27 11.87
N ARG A 128 31.97 1.50 11.77
CA ARG A 128 33.19 1.78 12.52
C ARG A 128 33.99 2.84 11.76
N SER A 129 33.78 4.11 12.07
CA SER A 129 34.58 5.22 11.53
C SER A 129 35.87 5.37 12.34
N VAL A 130 36.82 4.45 12.14
CA VAL A 130 38.18 4.57 12.67
C VAL A 130 39.13 4.92 11.54
N ALA A 131 40.09 5.80 11.84
CA ALA A 131 41.23 5.99 10.95
C ALA A 131 42.02 4.67 10.86
N LEU A 132 42.71 4.47 9.73
CA LEU A 132 43.68 3.39 9.62
C LEU A 132 44.75 3.57 10.71
N GLU A 133 45.16 2.46 11.31
CA GLU A 133 46.31 2.44 12.23
C GLU A 133 47.57 2.89 11.49
N ASP A 134 48.48 3.58 12.17
CA ASP A 134 49.68 4.19 11.56
C ASP A 134 50.52 3.21 10.74
N GLN A 135 50.53 1.94 11.15
CA GLN A 135 51.23 0.86 10.45
C GLN A 135 50.67 0.54 9.05
N PHE A 136 49.40 0.88 8.80
CA PHE A 136 48.70 0.62 7.54
C PHE A 136 48.51 1.87 6.67
N THR A 137 48.97 3.05 7.11
CA THR A 137 48.85 4.29 6.33
C THR A 137 49.44 4.19 4.93
N LYS A 138 50.48 3.35 4.75
CA LYS A 138 51.13 3.11 3.45
C LYS A 138 50.33 2.20 2.50
N LEU A 139 49.26 1.54 2.98
CA LEU A 139 48.38 0.70 2.16
C LEU A 139 47.26 1.50 1.49
N LEU A 140 47.11 2.78 1.85
CA LEU A 140 46.12 3.64 1.20
C LEU A 140 46.46 3.78 -0.29
N PRO A 141 45.49 3.60 -1.19
CA PRO A 141 45.71 3.87 -2.60
C PRO A 141 46.04 5.34 -2.79
N GLU A 142 46.81 5.65 -3.84
CA GLU A 142 47.04 7.03 -4.24
C GLU A 142 45.68 7.69 -4.55
N VAL A 143 45.37 8.76 -3.81
CA VAL A 143 44.09 9.45 -3.95
C VAL A 143 44.12 10.28 -5.23
N LEU A 144 43.65 9.69 -6.32
CA LEU A 144 43.38 10.39 -7.56
C LEU A 144 41.97 10.96 -7.48
N LEU A 145 41.86 12.23 -7.08
CA LEU A 145 40.57 12.94 -7.00
C LEU A 145 39.84 12.97 -8.35
N GLY A 146 40.58 12.90 -9.48
CA GLY A 146 40.01 12.81 -10.83
C GLY A 146 39.12 14.01 -11.21
N VAL A 147 39.18 15.09 -10.42
CA VAL A 147 38.39 16.31 -10.61
C VAL A 147 39.31 17.53 -10.61
N ASP A 148 39.01 18.48 -11.47
CA ASP A 148 39.64 19.80 -11.49
C ASP A 148 38.92 20.75 -10.51
N PRO A 149 39.48 21.94 -10.22
CA PRO A 149 38.86 22.88 -9.30
C PRO A 149 37.44 23.31 -9.69
N ALA A 150 37.16 23.40 -11.00
CA ALA A 150 35.82 23.74 -11.51
C ALA A 150 34.81 22.65 -11.18
N ARG A 151 35.10 21.39 -11.52
CA ARG A 151 34.23 20.26 -11.21
C ARG A 151 34.06 20.02 -9.71
N PHE A 152 35.10 20.31 -8.93
CA PHE A 152 35.01 20.28 -7.47
C PHE A 152 34.01 21.32 -6.94
N ALA A 153 34.05 22.55 -7.48
CA ALA A 153 33.10 23.60 -7.14
C ALA A 153 31.65 23.21 -7.50
N ASP A 154 31.44 22.57 -8.65
CA ASP A 154 30.12 22.08 -9.07
C ASP A 154 29.57 21.00 -8.12
N ILE A 155 30.41 20.03 -7.73
CA ILE A 155 30.03 18.98 -6.76
C ILE A 155 29.70 19.61 -5.40
N ALA A 156 30.52 20.55 -4.93
CA ALA A 156 30.28 21.25 -3.67
C ALA A 156 28.98 22.07 -3.71
N ALA A 157 28.69 22.75 -4.82
CA ALA A 157 27.44 23.47 -5.00
C ALA A 157 26.22 22.54 -4.95
N GLY A 158 26.30 21.35 -5.56
CA GLY A 158 25.24 20.34 -5.49
C GLY A 158 25.04 19.76 -4.08
N ALA A 159 26.12 19.52 -3.33
CA ALA A 159 26.04 18.96 -1.97
C ALA A 159 25.59 19.98 -0.91
N LEU A 160 25.94 21.26 -1.09
CA LEU A 160 25.60 22.36 -0.19
C LEU A 160 24.28 23.05 -0.56
N ALA A 161 23.71 22.77 -1.74
CA ALA A 161 22.41 23.28 -2.12
C ALA A 161 21.33 22.76 -1.15
N PRO A 162 20.42 23.64 -0.67
CA PRO A 162 19.29 23.19 0.12
C PRO A 162 18.45 22.22 -0.72
N ARG A 163 18.00 21.12 -0.10
CA ARG A 163 17.08 20.18 -0.78
C ARG A 163 15.84 20.96 -1.23
N PRO A 164 15.40 20.80 -2.50
CA PRO A 164 14.19 21.46 -2.94
C PRO A 164 13.02 21.03 -2.05
N THR A 165 12.16 21.97 -1.67
CA THR A 165 10.92 21.65 -0.97
C THR A 165 10.11 20.69 -1.83
N PRO A 166 9.76 19.49 -1.34
CA PRO A 166 8.97 18.55 -2.11
C PRO A 166 7.59 19.17 -2.37
N THR A 167 7.31 19.48 -3.63
CA THR A 167 5.99 19.89 -4.08
C THR A 167 5.25 18.64 -4.53
N VAL A 168 4.23 18.23 -3.79
CA VAL A 168 3.21 17.32 -4.30
C VAL A 168 2.40 18.09 -5.35
N GLY A 169 2.48 17.65 -6.60
CA GLY A 169 1.66 18.19 -7.69
C GLY A 169 0.21 17.75 -7.49
N LEU A 170 -0.71 18.70 -7.64
CA LEU A 170 -2.15 18.46 -7.78
C LEU A 170 -2.45 17.75 -9.11
#